data_AF-V4A377-F1
#
_entry.id   AF-V4A377-F1
#
_cell.length_a   1.000
_cell.length_b   1.000
_cell.length_c   1.000
_cell.angle_alpha   90.00
_cell.angle_beta   90.00
_cell.angle_gamma   90.00
#
_symmetry.space_group_name_H-M   'P 1'
#
loop_
_entity.id
_entity.type
_entity.pdbx_description
1 polymer ?
#
loop_
_entity_poly.entity_id
_entity_poly.type
_entity_poly.pdbx_seq_one_letter_code
_entity_poly.pdbx_strand_id
1 'polypeptide(L)'
;MNEIRIKGTMETLAQKQFTRTPSSEESIENSMLKEKIENLKLVIKQSNQQLDSERIKIKGVETVTKLLQETRDELQTTQKQKRALEAAVKNLQSRLTINSLPDDVTLQENDVYVASLCPQTLENLSRENVRLKNLLHQCGNGVEVKDLNKFQDTIDDLNKRITNLTVENDHLQNQLRNAQDSNNKYGYENQSYGDQIAIENHQELENFQTILRSFASQCQDLDSKLNKVKEESNVRRSSSSSSISNDRSSFQHVTSEELEILKKNNLQLESKVTEITSMNVRWQEYTKQLVRTIQEQKTEILNHQSILQERTAEINSLRTKFPSGIESTLNEAYDQCQQIQQEKAIAEQEASQFKSLYQELNHSVEEKQARIQELQERVRNLSSGPNIGEDSAETITVLMAQIQICAEDFEKERKDRARAQSELTDVRAQLEKSKKEADRYRVMYQTKINQPRDLYQPTAFIPAVQSNVEAQLASRGHREREELVIDGPGSLNLKDYEILDPSSKDVYQSLPVPVPDKRSFLKSKSVPGRKQSTERANEVLCCPKCSKDFAEGQKLLDHIETCVE
;
A
#
# COMPACT_ATOMS: atom_id res chain seq x y z
N MET A 1 0.30 16.99 -49.56
CA MET A 1 0.37 16.70 -51.02
C MET A 1 1.12 17.79 -51.82
N ASN A 2 2.19 18.39 -51.29
CA ASN A 2 3.07 19.31 -52.05
C ASN A 2 4.58 19.00 -51.92
N GLU A 3 4.98 17.96 -51.17
CA GLU A 3 6.40 17.55 -51.06
C GLU A 3 6.82 16.44 -52.04
N ILE A 4 5.87 15.78 -52.72
CA ILE A 4 6.18 14.72 -53.70
C ILE A 4 6.49 15.29 -55.09
N ARG A 5 6.15 16.57 -55.36
CA ARG A 5 6.35 17.19 -56.67
C ARG A 5 7.71 17.87 -56.87
N ILE A 6 8.52 18.04 -55.82
CA ILE A 6 9.84 18.69 -55.88
C ILE A 6 10.97 17.67 -56.11
N LYS A 7 10.82 16.41 -55.69
CA LYS A 7 11.83 15.37 -55.95
C LYS A 7 11.87 14.92 -57.41
N GLY A 8 10.73 14.92 -58.12
CA GLY A 8 10.67 14.51 -59.53
C GLY A 8 11.27 15.50 -60.55
N THR A 9 11.43 16.78 -60.18
CA THR A 9 11.98 17.81 -61.07
C THR A 9 13.48 18.06 -60.92
N MET A 10 14.11 17.63 -59.82
CA MET A 10 15.57 17.71 -59.69
C MET A 10 16.30 16.58 -60.42
N GLU A 11 15.74 15.37 -60.44
CA GLU A 11 16.35 14.24 -61.18
C GLU A 11 16.29 14.45 -62.71
N THR A 12 15.26 15.14 -63.22
CA THR A 12 15.13 15.42 -64.66
C THR A 12 15.92 16.63 -65.14
N LEU A 13 16.38 17.53 -64.25
CA LEU A 13 17.29 18.64 -64.60
C LEU A 13 18.77 18.27 -64.46
N ALA A 14 19.12 17.28 -63.64
CA ALA A 14 20.49 16.75 -63.54
C ALA A 14 20.92 15.88 -64.73
N GLN A 15 19.97 15.37 -65.53
CA GLN A 15 20.25 14.52 -66.70
C GLN A 15 20.46 15.26 -68.02
N LYS A 16 20.34 16.60 -68.05
CA LYS A 16 20.39 17.37 -69.31
C LYS A 16 21.49 18.43 -69.42
N GLN A 17 22.41 18.50 -68.47
CA GLN A 17 23.60 19.33 -68.58
C GLN A 17 24.83 18.53 -68.11
N PHE A 18 25.92 18.62 -68.86
CA PHE A 18 27.21 17.93 -68.68
C PHE A 18 27.42 16.56 -69.35
N THR A 19 27.19 16.48 -70.66
CA THR A 19 28.09 15.73 -71.55
C THR A 19 29.18 16.67 -72.08
N ARG A 20 29.98 17.25 -71.18
CA ARG A 20 31.31 17.74 -71.54
C ARG A 20 32.22 16.52 -71.42
N THR A 21 32.64 15.97 -72.55
CA THR A 21 33.76 15.02 -72.57
C THR A 21 34.95 15.75 -71.93
N PRO A 22 35.49 15.25 -70.80
CA PRO A 22 36.64 15.89 -70.17
C PRO A 22 37.76 15.96 -71.20
N SER A 23 38.48 17.09 -71.24
CA SER A 23 39.69 17.17 -72.05
C SER A 23 40.63 16.03 -71.65
N SER A 24 41.52 15.57 -72.54
CA SER A 24 42.45 14.48 -72.22
C SER A 24 43.26 14.76 -70.94
N GLU A 25 43.52 16.03 -70.65
CA GLU A 25 44.19 16.49 -69.43
C GLU A 25 43.31 16.31 -68.17
N GLU A 26 42.03 16.69 -68.21
CA GLU A 26 41.09 16.48 -67.09
C GLU A 26 40.86 14.98 -66.79
N SER A 27 40.92 14.12 -67.80
CA SER A 27 40.80 12.66 -67.62
C SER A 27 42.00 12.08 -66.87
N ILE A 28 43.22 12.53 -67.22
CA ILE A 28 44.46 12.11 -66.56
C ILE A 28 44.49 12.62 -65.12
N GLU A 29 44.10 13.87 -64.88
CA GLU A 29 44.03 14.45 -63.54
C GLU A 29 43.01 13.73 -62.65
N ASN A 30 41.83 13.41 -63.19
CA ASN A 30 40.82 12.61 -62.48
C ASN A 30 41.31 11.19 -62.17
N SER A 31 42.10 10.58 -63.06
CA SER A 31 42.71 9.27 -62.81
C SER A 31 43.71 9.33 -61.65
N MET A 32 44.59 10.33 -61.64
CA MET A 32 45.55 10.54 -60.55
C MET A 32 44.86 10.85 -59.22
N LEU A 33 43.77 11.62 -59.24
CA LEU A 33 42.97 11.89 -58.04
C LEU A 33 42.29 10.63 -57.51
N LYS A 34 41.75 9.77 -58.38
CA LYS A 34 41.18 8.49 -57.99
C LYS A 34 42.23 7.59 -57.35
N GLU A 35 43.43 7.49 -57.93
CA GLU A 35 44.53 6.73 -57.35
C GLU A 35 44.94 7.27 -55.97
N LYS A 36 45.07 8.60 -55.82
CA LYS A 36 45.32 9.24 -54.52
C LYS A 36 44.22 8.94 -53.50
N ILE A 37 42.96 8.97 -53.90
CA ILE A 37 41.82 8.64 -53.02
C ILE A 37 41.89 7.17 -52.59
N GLU A 38 42.17 6.24 -53.49
CA GLU A 38 42.32 4.82 -53.14
C GLU A 38 43.52 4.58 -52.23
N ASN A 39 44.65 5.25 -52.46
CA ASN A 39 45.80 5.21 -51.57
C ASN A 39 45.46 5.77 -50.18
N LEU A 40 44.73 6.89 -50.11
CA LEU A 40 44.26 7.46 -48.84
C LEU A 40 43.29 6.52 -48.11
N LYS A 41 42.36 5.87 -48.82
CA LYS A 41 41.47 4.85 -48.24
C LYS A 41 42.27 3.67 -47.67
N LEU A 42 43.31 3.22 -48.37
CA LEU A 42 44.18 2.15 -47.89
C LEU A 42 44.90 2.56 -46.61
N VAL A 43 45.47 3.77 -46.56
CA VAL A 43 46.12 4.32 -45.36
C VAL A 43 45.13 4.43 -44.20
N ILE A 44 43.93 4.97 -44.42
CA ILE A 44 42.88 5.05 -43.40
C ILE A 44 42.52 3.65 -42.88
N LYS A 45 42.37 2.67 -43.77
CA LYS A 45 42.09 1.29 -43.38
C LYS A 45 43.22 0.70 -42.53
N GLN A 46 44.47 0.91 -42.91
CA GLN A 46 45.63 0.46 -42.14
C GLN A 46 45.71 1.15 -40.77
N SER A 47 45.50 2.47 -40.71
CA SER A 47 45.46 3.21 -39.44
C SER A 47 44.31 2.75 -38.54
N ASN A 48 43.13 2.46 -39.08
CA ASN A 48 42.02 1.90 -38.30
C ASN A 48 42.34 0.50 -37.76
N GLN A 49 42.96 -0.36 -38.55
CA GLN A 49 43.43 -1.67 -38.08
C GLN A 49 44.48 -1.55 -36.97
N GLN A 50 45.39 -0.58 -37.06
CA GLN A 50 46.35 -0.28 -36.00
C GLN A 50 45.65 0.22 -34.73
N LEU A 51 44.67 1.14 -34.86
CA LEU A 51 43.89 1.63 -33.72
C LEU A 51 43.12 0.50 -33.02
N ASP A 52 42.52 -0.42 -33.77
CA ASP A 52 41.80 -1.56 -33.20
C ASP A 52 42.77 -2.53 -32.49
N SER A 53 43.94 -2.78 -33.07
CA SER A 53 45.01 -3.57 -32.43
C SER A 53 45.47 -2.95 -31.11
N GLU A 54 45.71 -1.64 -31.08
CA GLU A 54 46.10 -0.93 -29.85
C GLU A 54 44.97 -0.92 -28.81
N ARG A 55 43.70 -0.79 -29.23
CA ARG A 55 42.55 -0.91 -28.31
C ARG A 55 42.48 -2.29 -27.66
N ILE A 56 42.76 -3.36 -28.41
CA ILE A 56 42.80 -4.72 -27.85
C ILE A 56 43.95 -4.83 -26.84
N LYS A 57 45.13 -4.29 -27.15
CA LYS A 57 46.27 -4.29 -26.22
C LYS A 57 45.97 -3.53 -24.93
N ILE A 58 45.34 -2.35 -25.02
CA ILE A 58 44.93 -1.57 -23.85
C ILE A 58 43.99 -2.37 -22.96
N LYS A 59 42.95 -3.00 -23.54
CA LYS A 59 42.02 -3.87 -22.78
C LYS A 59 42.75 -5.06 -22.13
N GLY A 60 43.75 -5.62 -22.81
CA GLY A 60 44.61 -6.67 -22.26
C GLY A 60 45.40 -6.18 -21.04
N VAL A 61 46.01 -5.00 -21.13
CA VAL A 61 46.74 -4.37 -20.02
C VAL A 61 45.81 -4.03 -18.85
N GLU A 62 44.60 -3.53 -19.11
CA GLU A 62 43.59 -3.27 -18.07
C GLU A 62 43.20 -4.56 -17.34
N THR A 63 42.99 -5.65 -18.08
CA THR A 63 42.66 -6.96 -17.50
C THR A 63 43.80 -7.50 -16.62
N VAL A 64 45.04 -7.43 -17.10
CA VAL A 64 46.22 -7.84 -16.32
C VAL A 64 46.41 -6.97 -15.08
N THR A 65 46.15 -5.66 -15.20
CA THR A 65 46.22 -4.74 -14.06
C THR A 65 45.18 -5.08 -12.99
N LYS A 66 43.97 -5.45 -13.40
CA LYS A 66 42.92 -5.89 -12.48
C LYS A 66 43.28 -7.20 -11.77
N LEU A 67 43.76 -8.21 -12.49
CA LEU A 67 44.23 -9.48 -11.91
C LEU A 67 45.41 -9.25 -10.94
N LEU A 68 46.31 -8.33 -11.27
CA LEU A 68 47.42 -7.96 -10.39
C LEU A 68 46.94 -7.27 -9.11
N GLN A 69 45.85 -6.50 -9.17
CA GLN A 69 45.22 -5.93 -7.99
C GLN A 69 44.54 -6.99 -7.12
N GLU A 70 43.76 -7.90 -7.73
CA GLU A 70 43.10 -9.02 -7.02
C GLU A 70 44.13 -9.90 -6.30
N THR A 71 45.23 -10.27 -6.97
CA THR A 71 46.31 -11.05 -6.35
C THR A 71 47.04 -10.32 -5.21
N ARG A 72 47.16 -8.98 -5.25
CA ARG A 72 47.69 -8.20 -4.13
C ARG A 72 46.77 -8.23 -2.92
N ASP A 73 45.46 -8.15 -3.14
CA ASP A 73 44.45 -8.18 -2.09
C ASP A 73 44.40 -9.59 -1.44
N GLU A 74 44.49 -10.66 -2.23
CA GLU A 74 44.66 -12.05 -1.75
C GLU A 74 45.95 -12.25 -0.94
N LEU A 75 47.07 -11.67 -1.38
CA LEU A 75 48.32 -11.75 -0.64
C LEU A 75 48.22 -11.00 0.69
N GLN A 76 47.54 -9.86 0.73
CA GLN A 76 47.33 -9.09 1.96
C GLN A 76 46.43 -9.84 2.95
N THR A 77 45.35 -10.47 2.47
CA THR A 77 44.45 -11.27 3.32
C THR A 77 45.16 -12.50 3.88
N THR A 78 45.91 -13.24 3.05
CA THR A 78 46.72 -14.38 3.48
C THR A 78 47.79 -13.95 4.50
N GLN A 79 48.42 -12.79 4.31
CA GLN A 79 49.40 -12.26 5.27
C GLN A 79 48.76 -11.88 6.61
N LYS A 80 47.53 -11.35 6.62
CA LYS A 80 46.77 -11.10 7.85
C LYS A 80 46.43 -12.40 8.56
N GLN A 81 45.98 -13.43 7.83
CA GLN A 81 45.71 -14.76 8.40
C GLN A 81 46.97 -15.39 9.00
N LYS A 82 48.11 -15.32 8.30
CA LYS A 82 49.41 -15.78 8.81
C LYS A 82 49.76 -15.10 10.14
N ARG A 83 49.66 -13.77 10.21
CA ARG A 83 49.93 -13.02 11.47
C ARG A 83 48.98 -13.40 12.60
N ALA A 84 47.70 -13.64 12.30
CA ALA A 84 46.72 -14.07 13.28
C ALA A 84 47.04 -15.48 13.82
N LEU A 85 47.42 -16.41 12.95
CA LEU A 85 47.87 -17.75 13.33
C LEU A 85 49.17 -17.71 14.13
N GLU A 86 50.16 -16.91 13.72
CA GLU A 86 51.41 -16.70 14.49
C GLU A 86 51.13 -16.14 15.89
N ALA A 87 50.20 -15.18 16.01
CA ALA A 87 49.78 -14.65 17.30
C ALA A 87 49.05 -15.71 18.16
N ALA A 88 48.20 -16.54 17.55
CA ALA A 88 47.53 -17.64 18.23
C ALA A 88 48.52 -18.71 18.71
N VAL A 89 49.49 -19.09 17.86
CA VAL A 89 50.58 -20.01 18.23
C VAL A 89 51.38 -19.43 19.39
N LYS A 90 51.76 -18.15 19.35
CA LYS A 90 52.49 -17.50 20.45
C LYS A 90 51.68 -17.46 21.74
N ASN A 91 50.36 -17.24 21.66
CA ASN A 91 49.48 -17.28 22.83
C ASN A 91 49.41 -18.70 23.41
N LEU A 92 49.24 -19.72 22.57
CA LEU A 92 49.23 -21.12 22.98
C LEU A 92 50.57 -21.53 23.61
N GLN A 93 51.69 -21.16 23.00
CA GLN A 93 53.04 -21.36 23.56
C GLN A 93 53.15 -20.69 24.94
N SER A 94 52.75 -19.43 25.08
CA SER A 94 52.74 -18.75 26.38
C SER A 94 51.87 -19.46 27.42
N ARG A 95 50.71 -20.01 27.02
CA ARG A 95 49.86 -20.81 27.91
C ARG A 95 50.49 -22.14 28.30
N LEU A 96 51.23 -22.80 27.41
CA LEU A 96 51.98 -24.02 27.72
C LEU A 96 53.07 -23.72 28.75
N THR A 97 53.87 -22.67 28.53
CA THR A 97 54.91 -22.25 29.48
C THR A 97 54.33 -21.91 30.86
N ILE A 98 53.19 -21.20 30.93
CA ILE A 98 52.51 -20.89 32.20
C ILE A 98 52.08 -22.16 32.96
N ASN A 99 51.67 -23.20 32.23
CA ASN A 99 51.26 -24.47 32.83
C ASN A 99 52.43 -25.44 33.09
N SER A 100 53.69 -24.95 33.02
CA SER A 100 54.90 -25.75 33.22
C SER A 100 55.01 -26.94 32.25
N LEU A 101 54.39 -26.84 31.07
CA LEU A 101 54.56 -27.80 30.00
C LEU A 101 55.77 -27.37 29.16
N PRO A 102 56.67 -28.30 28.80
CA PRO A 102 57.85 -27.96 28.00
C PRO A 102 57.41 -27.41 26.63
N ASP A 103 58.10 -26.36 26.16
CA ASP A 103 57.82 -25.72 24.86
C ASP A 103 58.06 -26.67 23.66
N ASP A 104 58.67 -27.84 23.89
CA ASP A 104 59.01 -28.88 22.90
C ASP A 104 57.95 -29.99 22.77
N VAL A 105 56.73 -29.81 23.31
CA VAL A 105 55.64 -30.79 23.13
C VAL A 105 55.16 -30.75 21.67
N THR A 106 55.75 -31.62 20.86
CA THR A 106 55.23 -32.01 19.54
C THR A 106 54.08 -32.98 19.78
N LEU A 107 52.85 -32.45 19.78
CA LEU A 107 51.65 -33.29 19.75
C LEU A 107 51.68 -34.10 18.44
N GLN A 108 51.77 -35.43 18.53
CA GLN A 108 51.54 -36.27 17.36
C GLN A 108 50.05 -36.20 16.98
N GLU A 109 49.75 -36.46 15.72
CA GLU A 109 48.41 -36.29 15.10
C GLU A 109 47.28 -37.08 15.81
N ASN A 110 47.62 -37.95 16.76
CA ASN A 110 46.69 -38.80 17.53
C ASN A 110 46.76 -38.62 19.06
N ASP A 111 47.51 -37.64 19.58
CA ASP A 111 47.58 -37.41 21.03
C ASP A 111 46.35 -36.64 21.53
N VAL A 112 45.45 -37.34 22.23
CA VAL A 112 44.26 -36.76 22.86
C VAL A 112 44.70 -35.99 24.12
N TYR A 113 44.98 -34.70 23.95
CA TYR A 113 45.25 -33.80 25.08
C TYR A 113 43.93 -33.44 25.79
N VAL A 114 43.68 -34.08 26.93
CA VAL A 114 42.62 -33.65 27.85
C VAL A 114 43.17 -32.49 28.68
N ALA A 115 42.80 -31.26 28.29
CA ALA A 115 43.18 -30.07 29.04
C ALA A 115 42.66 -30.18 30.48
N SER A 116 43.56 -30.42 31.44
CA SER A 116 43.22 -30.26 32.85
C SER A 116 42.76 -28.81 33.07
N LEU A 117 41.57 -28.65 33.64
CA LEU A 117 40.99 -27.34 33.94
C LEU A 117 41.99 -26.56 34.80
N CYS A 118 42.48 -25.43 34.30
CA CYS A 118 43.46 -24.66 35.06
C CYS A 118 42.81 -24.22 36.39
N PRO A 119 43.57 -24.22 37.51
CA PRO A 119 43.04 -23.88 38.83
C PRO A 119 42.30 -22.53 38.85
N GLN A 120 42.76 -21.57 38.04
CA GLN A 120 42.14 -20.26 37.91
C GLN A 120 40.73 -20.33 37.30
N THR A 121 40.51 -21.18 36.29
CA THR A 121 39.19 -21.39 35.68
C THR A 121 38.25 -22.04 36.68
N LEU A 122 38.73 -23.00 37.47
CA LEU A 122 37.94 -23.65 38.51
C LEU A 122 37.51 -22.66 39.61
N GLU A 123 38.43 -21.78 40.02
CA GLU A 123 38.15 -20.72 41.01
C GLU A 123 37.17 -19.66 40.46
N ASN A 124 37.30 -19.29 39.18
CA ASN A 124 36.38 -18.35 38.54
C ASN A 124 34.98 -18.96 38.38
N LEU A 125 34.88 -20.23 37.99
CA LEU A 125 33.61 -20.95 37.93
C LEU A 125 32.97 -21.08 39.31
N SER A 126 33.76 -21.35 40.35
CA SER A 126 33.29 -21.37 41.75
C SER A 126 32.69 -20.02 42.16
N ARG A 127 33.39 -18.91 41.91
CA ARG A 127 32.90 -17.55 42.21
C ARG A 127 31.63 -17.22 41.44
N GLU A 128 31.57 -17.55 40.16
CA GLU A 128 30.40 -17.29 39.33
C GLU A 128 29.19 -18.14 39.77
N ASN A 129 29.42 -19.39 40.18
CA ASN A 129 28.36 -20.25 40.71
C ASN A 129 27.75 -19.67 42.00
N VAL A 130 28.58 -19.12 42.89
CA VAL A 130 28.11 -18.40 44.09
C VAL A 130 27.33 -17.15 43.71
N ARG A 131 27.82 -16.37 42.73
CA ARG A 131 27.13 -15.17 42.22
C ARG A 131 25.75 -15.51 41.65
N LEU A 132 25.68 -16.55 40.82
CA LEU A 132 24.44 -17.01 40.19
C LEU A 132 23.44 -17.55 41.21
N LYS A 133 23.90 -18.31 42.23
CA LYS A 133 23.04 -18.74 43.35
C LYS A 133 22.45 -17.56 44.12
N ASN A 134 23.25 -16.53 44.37
CA ASN A 134 22.77 -15.31 45.02
C ASN A 134 21.76 -14.55 44.14
N LEU A 135 22.00 -14.46 42.83
CA LEU A 135 21.06 -13.87 41.88
C LEU A 135 19.75 -14.66 41.80
N LEU A 136 19.82 -15.99 41.81
CA LEU A 136 18.65 -16.87 41.84
C LEU A 136 17.85 -16.71 43.13
N HIS A 137 18.50 -16.54 44.28
CA HIS A 137 17.80 -16.23 45.52
C HIS A 137 17.19 -14.82 45.55
N GLN A 138 17.83 -13.84 44.90
CA GLN A 138 17.28 -12.49 44.76
C GLN A 138 16.11 -12.45 43.77
N CYS A 139 16.16 -13.22 42.67
CA CYS A 139 15.07 -13.31 41.70
C CYS A 139 13.92 -14.24 42.16
N GLY A 140 14.22 -15.30 42.90
CA GLY A 140 13.23 -16.28 43.38
C GLY A 140 12.25 -15.73 44.41
N ASN A 141 12.62 -14.64 45.09
CA ASN A 141 11.73 -13.91 46.01
C ASN A 141 11.02 -12.71 45.36
N GLY A 142 11.31 -12.41 44.08
CA GLY A 142 10.89 -11.17 43.41
C GLY A 142 9.75 -11.30 42.40
N VAL A 143 9.42 -12.50 41.92
CA VAL A 143 8.18 -12.72 41.14
C VAL A 143 7.05 -12.97 42.13
N GLU A 144 6.56 -11.89 42.74
CA GLU A 144 5.47 -11.94 43.71
C GLU A 144 4.26 -12.65 43.07
N VAL A 145 3.77 -13.70 43.72
CA VAL A 145 2.45 -14.34 43.47
C VAL A 145 1.32 -13.30 43.31
N LYS A 146 1.51 -12.08 43.83
CA LYS A 146 0.62 -10.94 43.63
C LYS A 146 0.49 -10.49 42.17
N ASP A 147 1.55 -10.55 41.37
CA ASP A 147 1.46 -10.14 39.96
C ASP A 147 0.74 -11.19 39.11
N LEU A 148 0.93 -12.48 39.41
CA LEU A 148 0.13 -13.55 38.82
C LEU A 148 -1.36 -13.41 39.19
N ASN A 149 -1.67 -13.06 40.44
CA ASN A 149 -3.06 -12.81 40.85
C ASN A 149 -3.65 -11.57 40.16
N LYS A 150 -2.89 -10.48 39.98
CA LYS A 150 -3.35 -9.32 39.19
C LYS A 150 -3.61 -9.69 37.73
N PHE A 151 -2.75 -10.52 37.12
CA PHE A 151 -2.98 -10.99 35.77
C PHE A 151 -4.24 -11.86 35.69
N GLN A 152 -4.48 -12.72 36.68
CA GLN A 152 -5.70 -13.51 36.76
C GLN A 152 -6.95 -12.62 36.89
N ASP A 153 -6.92 -11.60 37.74
CA ASP A 153 -8.01 -10.62 37.88
C ASP A 153 -8.28 -9.89 36.55
N THR A 154 -7.23 -9.50 35.80
CA THR A 154 -7.39 -8.87 34.49
C THR A 154 -7.98 -9.81 33.45
N ILE A 155 -7.64 -11.11 33.49
CA ILE A 155 -8.22 -12.12 32.60
C ILE A 155 -9.72 -12.28 32.89
N ASP A 156 -10.10 -12.33 34.17
CA ASP A 156 -11.49 -12.48 34.57
C ASP A 156 -12.33 -11.25 34.19
N ASP A 157 -11.78 -10.04 34.33
CA ASP A 157 -12.45 -8.80 33.89
C ASP A 157 -12.60 -8.73 32.36
N LEU A 158 -11.60 -9.17 31.60
CA LEU A 158 -11.68 -9.26 30.15
C LEU A 158 -12.73 -10.29 29.71
N ASN A 159 -12.83 -11.44 30.38
CA ASN A 159 -13.85 -12.45 30.11
C ASN A 159 -15.27 -11.94 30.40
N LYS A 160 -15.46 -11.19 31.50
CA LYS A 160 -16.74 -10.50 31.76
C LYS A 160 -17.08 -9.47 30.67
N ARG A 161 -16.10 -8.76 30.15
CA ARG A 161 -16.32 -7.80 29.07
C ARG A 161 -16.69 -8.49 27.75
N ILE A 162 -16.04 -9.59 27.43
CA ILE A 162 -16.35 -10.40 26.24
C ILE A 162 -17.79 -10.92 26.32
N THR A 163 -18.18 -11.51 27.45
CA THR A 163 -19.55 -12.03 27.64
C THR A 163 -20.61 -10.93 27.53
N ASN A 164 -20.38 -9.74 28.09
CA ASN A 164 -21.29 -8.60 27.92
C ASN A 164 -21.41 -8.15 26.46
N LEU A 165 -20.29 -8.06 25.74
CA LEU A 165 -20.29 -7.70 24.32
C LEU A 165 -20.97 -8.76 23.46
N THR A 166 -20.84 -10.05 23.81
CA THR A 166 -21.58 -11.13 23.13
C THR A 166 -23.08 -10.96 23.30
N VAL A 167 -23.55 -10.72 24.53
CA VAL A 167 -24.98 -10.49 24.80
C VAL A 167 -25.51 -9.25 24.09
N GLU A 168 -24.72 -8.17 24.05
CA GLU A 168 -25.08 -6.94 23.32
C GLU A 168 -25.17 -7.18 21.80
N ASN A 169 -24.23 -7.96 21.24
CA ASN A 169 -24.24 -8.31 19.83
C ASN A 169 -25.45 -9.18 19.47
N ASP A 170 -25.79 -10.16 20.31
CA ASP A 170 -27.01 -10.96 20.14
C ASP A 170 -28.28 -10.08 20.22
N HIS A 171 -28.29 -9.08 21.10
CA HIS A 171 -29.39 -8.13 21.19
C HIS A 171 -29.53 -7.28 19.91
N LEU A 172 -28.43 -6.75 19.41
CA LEU A 172 -28.41 -5.96 18.17
C LEU A 172 -28.80 -6.80 16.94
N GLN A 173 -28.32 -8.05 16.85
CA GLN A 173 -28.73 -8.96 15.77
C GLN A 173 -30.23 -9.24 15.80
N ASN A 174 -30.81 -9.44 16.99
CA ASN A 174 -32.25 -9.62 17.14
C ASN A 174 -33.03 -8.34 16.76
N GLN A 175 -32.54 -7.15 17.12
CA GLN A 175 -33.15 -5.89 16.68
C GLN A 175 -33.10 -5.75 15.16
N LEU A 176 -31.98 -6.10 14.53
CA LEU A 176 -31.78 -5.99 13.08
C LEU A 176 -32.70 -6.96 12.34
N ARG A 177 -32.87 -8.18 12.86
CA ARG A 177 -33.82 -9.16 12.34
C ARG A 177 -35.27 -8.67 12.45
N ASN A 178 -35.66 -8.11 13.59
CA ASN A 178 -37.00 -7.53 13.77
C ASN A 178 -37.25 -6.33 12.84
N ALA A 179 -36.23 -5.50 12.59
CA ALA A 179 -36.31 -4.39 11.65
C ALA A 179 -36.45 -4.89 10.20
N GLN A 180 -35.74 -5.96 9.82
CA GLN A 180 -35.88 -6.59 8.50
C GLN A 180 -37.27 -7.21 8.31
N ASP A 181 -37.80 -7.91 9.31
CA ASP A 181 -39.15 -8.47 9.27
C ASP A 181 -40.23 -7.39 9.17
N SER A 182 -40.02 -6.27 9.87
CA SER A 182 -40.91 -5.09 9.76
C SER A 182 -40.81 -4.44 8.38
N ASN A 183 -39.61 -4.28 7.83
CA ASN A 183 -39.40 -3.68 6.51
C ASN A 183 -40.00 -4.55 5.39
N ASN A 184 -39.89 -5.88 5.49
CA ASN A 184 -40.55 -6.79 4.56
C ASN A 184 -42.07 -6.64 4.61
N LYS A 185 -42.66 -6.47 5.80
CA LYS A 185 -44.10 -6.25 5.94
C LYS A 185 -44.57 -4.95 5.28
N TYR A 186 -43.85 -3.84 5.46
CA TYR A 186 -44.17 -2.56 4.79
C TYR A 186 -43.89 -2.58 3.28
N GLY A 187 -42.96 -3.41 2.82
CA GLY A 187 -42.70 -3.62 1.38
C GLY A 187 -43.90 -4.22 0.64
N TYR A 188 -44.55 -5.24 1.23
CA TYR A 188 -45.74 -5.87 0.64
C TYR A 188 -46.96 -4.93 0.60
N GLU A 189 -47.14 -4.09 1.63
CA GLU A 189 -48.26 -3.12 1.67
C GLU A 189 -48.07 -1.98 0.66
N ASN A 190 -46.85 -1.48 0.46
CA ASN A 190 -46.57 -0.44 -0.53
C ASN A 190 -46.67 -0.94 -1.98
N GLN A 191 -46.34 -2.21 -2.23
CA GLN A 191 -46.47 -2.81 -3.56
C GLN A 191 -47.95 -3.00 -3.94
N SER A 192 -48.79 -3.41 -2.97
CA SER A 192 -50.26 -3.48 -3.16
C SER A 192 -50.89 -2.12 -3.43
N TYR A 193 -50.41 -1.05 -2.78
CA TYR A 193 -50.92 0.31 -3.01
C TYR A 193 -50.48 0.88 -4.37
N GLY A 194 -49.25 0.59 -4.79
CA GLY A 194 -48.74 0.94 -6.12
C GLY A 194 -49.53 0.30 -7.26
N ASP A 195 -49.87 -0.99 -7.12
CA ASP A 195 -50.71 -1.70 -8.09
C ASP A 195 -52.13 -1.14 -8.16
N GLN A 196 -52.69 -0.71 -7.03
CA GLN A 196 -54.02 -0.11 -6.96
C GLN A 196 -54.06 1.27 -7.64
N ILE A 197 -53.05 2.11 -7.44
CA ILE A 197 -52.91 3.39 -8.15
C ILE A 197 -52.71 3.16 -9.66
N ALA A 198 -51.96 2.13 -10.06
CA ALA A 198 -51.75 1.82 -11.48
C ALA A 198 -53.07 1.42 -12.17
N ILE A 199 -53.93 0.66 -11.48
CA ILE A 199 -55.26 0.29 -11.96
C ILE A 199 -56.18 1.52 -12.07
N GLU A 200 -56.19 2.38 -11.05
CA GLU A 200 -57.00 3.61 -11.05
C GLU A 200 -56.57 4.56 -12.18
N ASN A 201 -55.27 4.79 -12.35
CA ASN A 201 -54.75 5.61 -13.44
C ASN A 201 -55.07 5.02 -14.83
N HIS A 202 -55.08 3.68 -14.96
CA HIS A 202 -55.45 3.03 -16.20
C HIS A 202 -56.94 3.25 -16.54
N GLN A 203 -57.82 3.13 -15.54
CA GLN A 203 -59.24 3.42 -15.71
C GLN A 203 -59.50 4.90 -16.04
N GLU A 204 -58.80 5.83 -15.40
CA GLU A 204 -58.89 7.25 -15.74
C GLU A 204 -58.45 7.52 -17.18
N LEU A 205 -57.36 6.90 -17.63
CA LEU A 205 -56.90 7.02 -19.02
C LEU A 205 -57.93 6.49 -20.02
N GLU A 206 -58.57 5.36 -19.75
CA GLU A 206 -59.64 4.83 -20.60
C GLU A 206 -60.86 5.77 -20.65
N ASN A 207 -61.22 6.36 -19.51
CA ASN A 207 -62.28 7.37 -19.45
C ASN A 207 -61.92 8.61 -20.27
N PHE A 208 -60.69 9.12 -20.16
CA PHE A 208 -60.22 10.25 -20.96
C PHE A 208 -60.23 9.93 -22.46
N GLN A 209 -59.77 8.74 -22.85
CA GLN A 209 -59.84 8.31 -24.25
C GLN A 209 -61.28 8.24 -24.77
N THR A 210 -62.21 7.78 -23.94
CA THR A 210 -63.63 7.70 -24.29
C THR A 210 -64.23 9.09 -24.47
N ILE A 211 -63.92 10.03 -23.58
CA ILE A 211 -64.31 11.44 -23.69
C ILE A 211 -63.73 12.05 -24.97
N LEU A 212 -62.44 11.87 -25.24
CA LEU A 212 -61.79 12.39 -26.44
C LEU A 212 -62.39 11.83 -27.74
N ARG A 213 -62.74 10.53 -27.78
CA ARG A 213 -63.44 9.93 -28.94
C ARG A 213 -64.84 10.53 -29.12
N SER A 214 -65.58 10.73 -28.02
CA SER A 214 -66.91 11.36 -28.08
C SER A 214 -66.83 12.81 -28.56
N PHE A 215 -65.83 13.57 -28.09
CA PHE A 215 -65.60 14.95 -28.49
C PHE A 215 -65.17 15.04 -29.96
N ALA A 216 -64.29 14.16 -30.42
CA ALA A 216 -63.91 14.07 -31.83
C ALA A 216 -65.12 13.78 -32.74
N SER A 217 -66.02 12.89 -32.30
CA SER A 217 -67.28 12.61 -33.01
C SER A 217 -68.20 13.84 -33.06
N GLN A 218 -68.32 14.59 -31.95
CA GLN A 218 -69.09 15.83 -31.93
C GLN A 218 -68.51 16.89 -32.89
N CYS A 219 -67.19 17.03 -32.94
CA CYS A 219 -66.53 17.92 -33.89
C CYS A 219 -66.79 17.52 -35.34
N GLN A 220 -66.77 16.23 -35.67
CA GLN A 220 -67.12 15.73 -37.00
C GLN A 220 -68.58 15.98 -37.37
N ASP A 221 -69.50 15.86 -36.42
CA ASP A 221 -70.93 16.15 -36.64
C ASP A 221 -71.17 17.65 -36.86
N LEU A 222 -70.47 18.51 -36.10
CA LEU A 222 -70.49 19.96 -36.31
C LEU A 222 -69.90 20.36 -37.66
N ASP A 223 -68.80 19.74 -38.09
CA ASP A 223 -68.21 19.99 -39.41
C ASP A 223 -69.14 19.54 -40.54
N SER A 224 -69.81 18.40 -40.38
CA SER A 224 -70.84 17.92 -41.31
C SER A 224 -72.03 18.88 -41.39
N LYS A 225 -72.48 19.42 -40.25
CA LYS A 225 -73.53 20.46 -40.20
C LYS A 225 -73.08 21.76 -40.85
N LEU A 226 -71.84 22.19 -40.63
CA LEU A 226 -71.28 23.39 -41.25
C LEU A 226 -71.20 23.25 -42.78
N ASN A 227 -70.82 22.08 -43.27
CA ASN A 227 -70.77 21.80 -44.71
C ASN A 227 -72.18 21.80 -45.33
N LYS A 228 -73.19 21.26 -44.64
CA LYS A 228 -74.61 21.39 -45.05
C LYS A 228 -75.07 22.85 -45.11
N VAL A 229 -74.75 23.65 -44.09
CA VAL A 229 -75.11 25.09 -44.08
C VAL A 229 -74.38 25.86 -45.20
N LYS A 230 -73.13 25.52 -45.50
CA LYS A 230 -72.40 26.10 -46.64
C LYS A 230 -73.06 25.74 -47.97
N GLU A 231 -73.46 24.49 -48.17
CA GLU A 231 -74.20 24.06 -49.36
C GLU A 231 -75.55 24.77 -49.49
N GLU A 232 -76.31 24.90 -48.39
CA GLU A 232 -77.58 25.64 -48.35
C GLU A 232 -77.39 27.15 -48.62
N SER A 233 -76.29 27.75 -48.17
CA SER A 233 -75.97 29.17 -48.43
C SER A 233 -75.57 29.45 -49.89
N ASN A 234 -74.94 28.47 -50.56
CA ASN A 234 -74.62 28.57 -51.99
C ASN A 234 -75.86 28.39 -52.87
N VAL A 235 -76.85 27.62 -52.43
CA VAL A 235 -78.15 27.51 -53.13
C VAL A 235 -78.97 28.81 -53.01
N ARG A 236 -78.86 29.55 -51.90
CA ARG A 236 -79.55 30.86 -51.75
C ARG A 236 -78.87 32.04 -52.45
N ARG A 237 -77.60 31.94 -52.87
CA ARG A 237 -76.89 33.01 -53.60
C ARG A 237 -77.11 33.03 -55.11
N SER A 238 -77.81 32.05 -55.67
CA SER A 238 -78.12 31.99 -57.12
C SER A 238 -79.51 32.55 -57.49
N SER A 239 -80.22 33.19 -56.55
CA SER A 239 -81.58 33.69 -56.81
C SER A 239 -81.93 34.91 -55.94
N SER A 240 -81.18 36.02 -56.06
CA SER A 240 -81.63 37.35 -55.61
C SER A 240 -80.78 38.45 -56.24
N SER A 241 -81.16 38.87 -57.44
CA SER A 241 -80.85 40.18 -58.00
C SER A 241 -81.74 41.25 -57.36
N SER A 242 -81.17 42.40 -57.00
CA SER A 242 -81.77 43.75 -57.08
C SER A 242 -80.91 44.71 -56.24
N SER A 243 -80.21 45.63 -56.90
CA SER A 243 -80.58 47.05 -56.97
C SER A 243 -80.38 47.78 -55.65
N ILE A 244 -79.38 48.67 -55.56
CA ILE A 244 -79.56 50.03 -55.04
C ILE A 244 -78.46 50.91 -55.65
N SER A 245 -78.97 52.00 -56.19
CA SER A 245 -78.37 53.08 -56.95
C SER A 245 -77.50 54.02 -56.11
N ASN A 246 -76.50 54.58 -56.79
CA ASN A 246 -75.84 55.82 -56.43
C ASN A 246 -76.87 56.93 -56.13
N ASP A 247 -76.73 57.60 -54.99
CA ASP A 247 -77.14 59.01 -54.91
C ASP A 247 -76.23 59.79 -53.96
N ARG A 248 -75.78 60.94 -54.47
CA ARG A 248 -74.68 61.76 -53.96
C ARG A 248 -75.17 63.19 -53.97
N SER A 249 -75.98 63.60 -52.98
CA SER A 249 -76.18 65.00 -52.58
C SER A 249 -77.32 65.13 -51.56
N SER A 250 -76.99 65.38 -50.29
CA SER A 250 -77.84 66.16 -49.38
C SER A 250 -77.06 66.49 -48.10
N PHE A 251 -76.34 67.61 -48.17
CA PHE A 251 -75.96 68.38 -47.00
C PHE A 251 -77.21 69.13 -46.52
N GLN A 252 -77.40 69.26 -45.21
CA GLN A 252 -78.45 70.04 -44.51
C GLN A 252 -79.79 69.33 -44.22
N HIS A 253 -79.80 68.52 -43.15
CA HIS A 253 -80.61 68.74 -41.94
C HIS A 253 -80.44 67.52 -41.03
N VAL A 254 -79.45 67.54 -40.13
CA VAL A 254 -79.41 66.57 -39.02
C VAL A 254 -80.51 66.98 -38.05
N THR A 255 -81.51 66.12 -37.90
CA THR A 255 -82.61 66.35 -36.95
C THR A 255 -82.10 66.17 -35.52
N SER A 256 -82.68 66.86 -34.55
CA SER A 256 -82.25 66.78 -33.13
C SER A 256 -82.22 65.34 -32.60
N GLU A 257 -83.09 64.48 -33.12
CA GLU A 257 -83.22 63.08 -32.76
C GLU A 257 -82.06 62.22 -33.30
N GLU A 258 -81.60 62.47 -34.52
CA GLU A 258 -80.40 61.83 -35.07
C GLU A 258 -79.12 62.24 -34.32
N LEU A 259 -79.06 63.49 -33.84
CA LEU A 259 -77.98 63.97 -32.99
C LEU A 259 -77.96 63.26 -31.63
N GLU A 260 -79.12 62.96 -31.03
CA GLU A 260 -79.19 62.17 -29.80
C GLU A 260 -78.82 60.70 -30.02
N ILE A 261 -79.26 60.10 -31.12
CA ILE A 261 -78.88 58.73 -31.49
C ILE A 261 -77.36 58.64 -31.72
N LEU A 262 -76.78 59.61 -32.44
CA LEU A 262 -75.33 59.68 -32.66
C LEU A 262 -74.57 59.89 -31.34
N LYS A 263 -75.05 60.73 -30.43
CA LYS A 263 -74.44 60.89 -29.10
C LYS A 263 -74.49 59.59 -28.29
N LYS A 264 -75.63 58.90 -28.28
CA LYS A 264 -75.79 57.62 -27.59
C LYS A 264 -74.87 56.55 -28.18
N ASN A 265 -74.78 56.47 -29.50
CA ASN A 265 -73.87 55.56 -30.19
C ASN A 265 -72.40 55.91 -29.92
N ASN A 266 -72.05 57.20 -29.86
CA ASN A 266 -70.71 57.63 -29.54
C ASN A 266 -70.32 57.26 -28.10
N LEU A 267 -71.22 57.47 -27.12
CA LEU A 267 -71.02 57.01 -25.75
C LEU A 267 -70.88 55.48 -25.66
N GLN A 268 -71.65 54.72 -26.43
CA GLN A 268 -71.52 53.26 -26.50
C GLN A 268 -70.18 52.83 -27.13
N LEU A 269 -69.72 53.54 -28.16
CA LEU A 269 -68.42 53.28 -28.78
C LEU A 269 -67.28 53.63 -27.83
N GLU A 270 -67.35 54.76 -27.13
CA GLU A 270 -66.40 55.13 -26.07
C GLU A 270 -66.35 54.05 -24.98
N SER A 271 -67.51 53.58 -24.50
CA SER A 271 -67.59 52.47 -23.54
C SER A 271 -66.91 51.20 -24.06
N LYS A 272 -67.18 50.80 -25.31
CA LYS A 272 -66.54 49.62 -25.93
C LYS A 272 -65.03 49.82 -26.10
N VAL A 273 -64.57 51.01 -26.47
CA VAL A 273 -63.14 51.32 -26.60
C VAL A 273 -62.44 51.23 -25.24
N THR A 274 -63.06 51.75 -24.17
CA THR A 274 -62.50 51.63 -22.82
C THR A 274 -62.44 50.18 -22.34
N GLU A 275 -63.45 49.36 -22.65
CA GLU A 275 -63.46 47.93 -22.34
C GLU A 275 -62.36 47.18 -23.10
N ILE A 276 -62.22 47.42 -24.40
CA ILE A 276 -61.15 46.81 -25.23
C ILE A 276 -59.77 47.25 -24.72
N THR A 277 -59.61 48.51 -24.32
CA THR A 277 -58.35 49.01 -23.75
C THR A 277 -58.04 48.32 -22.42
N SER A 278 -59.04 48.16 -21.55
CA SER A 278 -58.92 47.42 -20.29
C SER A 278 -58.57 45.94 -20.51
N MET A 279 -59.21 45.28 -21.48
CA MET A 279 -58.86 43.91 -21.88
C MET A 279 -57.44 43.81 -22.43
N ASN A 280 -57.01 44.76 -23.25
CA ASN A 280 -55.65 44.79 -23.80
C ASN A 280 -54.60 44.97 -22.69
N VAL A 281 -54.84 45.85 -21.72
CA VAL A 281 -53.96 46.01 -20.55
C VAL A 281 -53.87 44.70 -19.75
N ARG A 282 -54.99 44.03 -19.48
CA ARG A 282 -54.98 42.72 -18.80
C ARG A 282 -54.23 41.65 -19.58
N TRP A 283 -54.41 41.62 -20.91
CA TRP A 283 -53.70 40.68 -21.78
C TRP A 283 -52.19 40.95 -21.81
N GLN A 284 -51.78 42.22 -21.84
CA GLN A 284 -50.37 42.61 -21.77
C GLN A 284 -49.75 42.20 -20.43
N GLU A 285 -50.45 42.39 -19.31
CA GLU A 285 -49.95 41.98 -18.00
C GLU A 285 -49.86 40.45 -17.87
N TYR A 286 -50.86 39.71 -18.35
CA TYR A 286 -50.81 38.26 -18.44
C TYR A 286 -49.61 37.79 -19.29
N THR A 287 -49.37 38.43 -20.43
CA THR A 287 -48.23 38.12 -21.29
C THR A 287 -46.90 38.38 -20.58
N LYS A 288 -46.78 39.50 -19.85
CA LYS A 288 -45.58 39.79 -19.04
C LYS A 288 -45.37 38.74 -17.95
N GLN A 289 -46.41 38.31 -17.25
CA GLN A 289 -46.34 37.26 -16.24
C GLN A 289 -45.88 35.94 -16.85
N LEU A 290 -46.48 35.54 -17.98
CA LEU A 290 -46.10 34.32 -18.70
C LEU A 290 -44.62 34.34 -19.11
N VAL A 291 -44.12 35.47 -19.63
CA VAL A 291 -42.70 35.62 -19.99
C VAL A 291 -41.79 35.49 -18.77
N ARG A 292 -42.16 36.06 -17.61
CA ARG A 292 -41.38 35.89 -16.37
C ARG A 292 -41.32 34.43 -15.95
N THR A 293 -42.45 33.73 -15.91
CA THR A 293 -42.50 32.31 -15.52
C THR A 293 -41.69 31.43 -16.48
N ILE A 294 -41.77 31.67 -17.79
CA ILE A 294 -40.94 30.94 -18.77
C ILE A 294 -39.44 31.20 -18.52
N GLN A 295 -39.08 32.44 -18.18
CA GLN A 295 -37.70 32.79 -17.93
C GLN A 295 -37.16 32.17 -16.62
N GLU A 296 -37.97 32.14 -15.57
CA GLU A 296 -37.68 31.44 -14.31
C GLU A 296 -37.49 29.93 -14.55
N GLN A 297 -38.43 29.29 -15.25
CA GLN A 297 -38.31 27.87 -15.62
C GLN A 297 -37.06 27.58 -16.46
N LYS A 298 -36.72 28.48 -17.40
CA LYS A 298 -35.49 28.35 -18.19
C LYS A 298 -34.23 28.41 -17.31
N THR A 299 -34.20 29.30 -16.32
CA THR A 299 -33.07 29.37 -15.37
C THR A 299 -32.96 28.13 -14.49
N GLU A 300 -34.10 27.57 -14.06
CA GLU A 300 -34.14 26.35 -13.25
C GLU A 300 -33.66 25.13 -14.04
N ILE A 301 -34.09 24.99 -15.31
CA ILE A 301 -33.61 23.94 -16.21
C ILE A 301 -32.08 24.02 -16.39
N LEU A 302 -31.53 25.23 -16.59
CA LEU A 302 -30.08 25.42 -16.73
C LEU A 302 -29.33 25.05 -15.45
N ASN A 303 -29.89 25.39 -14.28
CA ASN A 303 -29.31 25.03 -12.99
C ASN A 303 -29.29 23.50 -12.79
N HIS A 304 -30.41 22.82 -13.06
CA HIS A 304 -30.48 21.36 -13.01
C HIS A 304 -29.51 20.69 -13.99
N GLN A 305 -29.34 21.26 -15.18
CA GLN A 305 -28.38 20.75 -16.16
C GLN A 305 -26.93 20.87 -15.66
N SER A 306 -26.59 21.96 -14.98
CA SER A 306 -25.27 22.14 -14.33
C SER A 306 -25.04 21.10 -13.24
N ILE A 307 -26.03 20.87 -12.36
CA ILE A 307 -25.94 19.88 -11.28
C ILE A 307 -25.74 18.47 -11.85
N LEU A 308 -26.46 18.12 -12.92
CA LEU A 308 -26.30 16.81 -13.58
C LEU A 308 -24.91 16.64 -14.21
N GLN A 309 -24.34 17.71 -14.80
CA GLN A 309 -22.98 17.67 -15.33
C GLN A 309 -21.94 17.45 -14.23
N GLU A 310 -22.08 18.14 -13.10
CA GLU A 310 -21.19 17.98 -11.94
C GLU A 310 -21.26 16.55 -11.38
N ARG A 311 -22.46 16.02 -11.15
CA ARG A 311 -22.65 14.63 -10.69
C ARG A 311 -22.11 13.60 -11.69
N THR A 312 -22.26 13.86 -12.99
CA THR A 312 -21.70 12.96 -14.03
C THR A 312 -20.17 12.97 -14.01
N ALA A 313 -19.55 14.14 -13.81
CA ALA A 313 -18.11 14.25 -13.66
C ALA A 313 -17.61 13.54 -12.39
N GLU A 314 -18.34 13.65 -11.28
CA GLU A 314 -18.05 12.95 -10.04
C GLU A 314 -18.13 11.42 -10.21
N ILE A 315 -19.21 10.91 -10.82
CA ILE A 315 -19.37 9.48 -11.13
C ILE A 315 -18.23 8.98 -12.01
N ASN A 316 -17.81 9.74 -13.03
CA ASN A 316 -16.69 9.36 -13.89
C ASN A 316 -15.34 9.38 -13.16
N SER A 317 -15.14 10.32 -12.22
CA SER A 317 -13.97 10.36 -11.34
C SER A 317 -13.91 9.14 -10.42
N LEU A 318 -15.04 8.76 -9.82
CA LEU A 318 -15.13 7.53 -9.01
C LEU A 318 -14.90 6.28 -9.89
N ARG A 319 -15.53 6.22 -11.07
CA ARG A 319 -15.38 5.10 -12.00
C ARG A 319 -13.96 4.89 -12.51
N THR A 320 -13.12 5.94 -12.56
CA THR A 320 -11.70 5.80 -12.94
C THR A 320 -10.80 5.41 -11.77
N LYS A 321 -11.13 5.85 -10.54
CA LYS A 321 -10.31 5.57 -9.34
C LYS A 321 -10.56 4.19 -8.73
N PHE A 322 -11.78 3.65 -8.82
CA PHE A 322 -12.15 2.39 -8.15
C PHE A 322 -11.65 1.11 -8.85
N PRO A 323 -11.67 0.95 -10.19
CA PRO A 323 -11.24 -0.28 -10.85
C PRO A 323 -9.74 -0.55 -10.68
N SER A 324 -8.90 0.49 -10.78
CA SER A 324 -7.44 0.33 -10.70
C SER A 324 -6.97 -0.10 -9.31
N GLY A 325 -7.65 0.34 -8.24
CA GLY A 325 -7.34 -0.08 -6.88
C GLY A 325 -7.70 -1.54 -6.63
N ILE A 326 -8.92 -1.94 -7.01
CA ILE A 326 -9.39 -3.31 -6.81
C ILE A 326 -8.60 -4.29 -7.66
N GLU A 327 -8.34 -3.98 -8.93
CA GLU A 327 -7.58 -4.84 -9.83
C GLU A 327 -6.12 -4.99 -9.39
N SER A 328 -5.48 -3.92 -8.88
CA SER A 328 -4.15 -4.01 -8.24
C SER A 328 -4.18 -4.93 -7.03
N THR A 329 -5.13 -4.74 -6.11
CA THR A 329 -5.22 -5.60 -4.91
C THR A 329 -5.55 -7.04 -5.25
N LEU A 330 -6.31 -7.29 -6.33
CA LEU A 330 -6.63 -8.64 -6.78
C LEU A 330 -5.40 -9.33 -7.38
N ASN A 331 -4.62 -8.61 -8.19
CA ASN A 331 -3.36 -9.11 -8.75
C ASN A 331 -2.34 -9.38 -7.64
N GLU A 332 -2.20 -8.46 -6.67
CA GLU A 332 -1.33 -8.67 -5.50
C GLU A 332 -1.75 -9.90 -4.68
N ALA A 333 -3.05 -10.09 -4.45
CA ALA A 333 -3.56 -11.27 -3.75
C ALA A 333 -3.34 -12.55 -4.55
N TYR A 334 -3.44 -12.50 -5.88
CA TYR A 334 -3.16 -13.61 -6.78
C TYR A 334 -1.67 -13.99 -6.74
N ASP A 335 -0.77 -13.02 -6.82
CA ASP A 335 0.68 -13.23 -6.73
C ASP A 335 1.07 -13.82 -5.37
N GLN A 336 0.49 -13.32 -4.28
CA GLN A 336 0.67 -13.88 -2.93
C GLN A 336 0.20 -15.34 -2.85
N CYS A 337 -0.95 -15.66 -3.45
CA CYS A 337 -1.43 -17.05 -3.49
C CYS A 337 -0.47 -17.95 -4.27
N GLN A 338 0.08 -17.46 -5.39
CA GLN A 338 1.04 -18.21 -6.18
C GLN A 338 2.35 -18.44 -5.42
N GLN A 339 2.83 -17.43 -4.69
CA GLN A 339 4.02 -17.55 -3.84
C GLN A 339 3.81 -18.57 -2.72
N ILE A 340 2.67 -18.50 -2.01
CA ILE A 340 2.32 -19.48 -0.96
C ILE A 340 2.25 -20.90 -1.54
N GLN A 341 1.76 -21.05 -2.77
CA GLN A 341 1.68 -22.35 -3.42
C GLN A 341 3.05 -22.91 -3.80
N GLN A 342 4.01 -22.05 -4.18
CA GLN A 342 5.41 -22.44 -4.40
C GLN A 342 6.10 -22.83 -3.09
N GLU A 343 5.96 -22.02 -2.04
CA GLU A 343 6.51 -22.30 -0.71
C GLU A 343 5.98 -23.63 -0.15
N LYS A 344 4.67 -23.89 -0.32
CA LYS A 344 4.06 -25.17 0.03
C LYS A 344 4.70 -26.34 -0.73
N ALA A 345 4.92 -26.19 -2.04
CA ALA A 345 5.52 -27.25 -2.85
C ALA A 345 6.97 -27.56 -2.41
N ILE A 346 7.75 -26.53 -2.06
CA ILE A 346 9.10 -26.69 -1.51
C ILE A 346 9.05 -27.41 -0.16
N ALA A 347 8.17 -26.98 0.75
CA ALA A 347 8.01 -27.61 2.05
C ALA A 347 7.57 -29.09 1.95
N GLU A 348 6.68 -29.42 1.00
CA GLU A 348 6.26 -30.80 0.72
C GLU A 348 7.41 -31.65 0.16
N GLN A 349 8.27 -31.08 -0.68
CA GLN A 349 9.48 -31.73 -1.18
C GLN A 349 10.48 -31.99 -0.05
N GLU A 350 10.76 -31.01 0.81
CA GLU A 350 11.64 -31.16 1.97
C GLU A 350 11.11 -32.21 2.95
N ALA A 351 9.81 -32.19 3.26
CA ALA A 351 9.18 -33.19 4.12
C ALA A 351 9.32 -34.62 3.54
N SER A 352 9.21 -34.76 2.22
CA SER A 352 9.41 -36.03 1.53
C SER A 352 10.86 -36.50 1.60
N GLN A 353 11.83 -35.59 1.47
CA GLN A 353 13.26 -35.90 1.63
C GLN A 353 13.59 -36.32 3.07
N PHE A 354 13.09 -35.59 4.08
CA PHE A 354 13.27 -35.96 5.49
C PHE A 354 12.69 -37.33 5.80
N LYS A 355 11.54 -37.67 5.21
CA LYS A 355 10.93 -39.00 5.36
C LYS A 355 11.82 -40.10 4.78
N SER A 356 12.46 -39.88 3.62
CA SER A 356 13.42 -40.83 3.03
C SER A 356 14.63 -41.02 3.93
N LEU A 357 15.24 -39.92 4.38
CA LEU A 357 16.41 -39.96 5.27
C LEU A 357 16.09 -40.66 6.61
N TYR A 358 14.89 -40.45 7.14
CA TYR A 358 14.45 -41.14 8.35
C TYR A 358 14.31 -42.65 8.13
N GLN A 359 13.79 -43.08 6.97
CA GLN A 359 13.71 -44.49 6.62
C GLN A 359 15.09 -45.12 6.45
N GLU A 360 16.02 -44.44 5.78
CA GLU A 360 17.42 -44.88 5.64
C GLU A 360 18.13 -45.00 6.98
N LEU A 361 17.94 -44.01 7.87
CA LEU A 361 18.51 -44.04 9.21
C LEU A 361 17.95 -45.20 10.03
N ASN A 362 16.63 -45.42 10.01
CA ASN A 362 16.01 -46.56 10.69
C ASN A 362 16.56 -47.89 10.17
N HIS A 363 16.71 -48.03 8.86
CA HIS A 363 17.30 -49.25 8.28
C HIS A 363 18.74 -49.48 8.74
N SER A 364 19.56 -48.41 8.79
CA SER A 364 20.94 -48.51 9.31
C SER A 364 21.00 -48.85 10.79
N VAL A 365 20.06 -48.31 11.59
CA VAL A 365 19.94 -48.65 13.01
C VAL A 365 19.57 -50.11 13.20
N GLU A 366 18.59 -50.62 12.44
CA GLU A 366 18.20 -52.03 12.45
C GLU A 366 19.37 -52.95 12.08
N GLU A 367 20.11 -52.61 11.02
CA GLU A 367 21.29 -53.37 10.58
C GLU A 367 22.38 -53.41 11.66
N LYS A 368 22.71 -52.25 12.26
CA LYS A 368 23.70 -52.17 13.33
C LYS A 368 23.24 -52.91 14.59
N GLN A 369 21.96 -52.85 14.92
CA GLN A 369 21.38 -53.58 16.06
C GLN A 369 21.50 -55.10 15.84
N ALA A 370 21.18 -55.58 14.64
CA ALA A 370 21.36 -56.99 14.28
C ALA A 370 22.83 -57.42 14.37
N ARG A 371 23.76 -56.58 13.91
CA ARG A 371 25.21 -56.84 14.02
C ARG A 371 25.70 -56.88 15.47
N ILE A 372 25.20 -55.99 16.32
CA ILE A 372 25.50 -56.00 17.76
C ILE A 372 25.01 -57.32 18.39
N GLN A 373 23.79 -57.77 18.06
CA GLN A 373 23.26 -59.05 18.55
C GLN A 373 24.12 -60.23 18.09
N GLU A 374 24.52 -60.28 16.81
CA GLU A 374 25.41 -61.33 16.29
C GLU A 374 26.76 -61.35 17.03
N LEU A 375 27.37 -60.17 17.24
CA LEU A 375 28.64 -60.05 17.97
C LEU A 375 28.49 -60.45 19.45
N GLN A 376 27.40 -60.07 20.11
CA GLN A 376 27.10 -60.47 21.49
C GLN A 376 26.96 -61.99 21.62
N GLU A 377 26.30 -62.63 20.66
CA GLU A 377 26.17 -64.10 20.63
C GLU A 377 27.51 -64.78 20.36
N ARG A 378 28.34 -64.22 19.49
CA ARG A 378 29.69 -64.71 19.21
C ARG A 378 30.60 -64.60 20.44
N VAL A 379 30.54 -63.47 21.16
CA VAL A 379 31.25 -63.28 22.43
C VAL A 379 30.76 -64.27 23.47
N ARG A 380 29.44 -64.46 23.60
CA ARG A 380 28.86 -65.42 24.54
C ARG A 380 29.37 -66.85 24.28
N ASN A 381 29.35 -67.28 23.01
CA ASN A 381 29.82 -68.60 22.60
C ASN A 381 31.33 -68.81 22.86
N LEU A 382 32.15 -67.77 22.65
CA LEU A 382 33.58 -67.81 22.96
C LEU A 382 33.85 -67.79 24.47
N SER A 383 33.04 -67.08 25.25
CA SER A 383 33.16 -67.00 26.72
C SER A 383 32.73 -68.27 27.45
N SER A 384 31.99 -69.18 26.80
CA SER A 384 31.58 -70.49 27.33
C SER A 384 32.56 -71.64 27.09
N GLY A 385 33.74 -71.37 26.49
CA GLY A 385 34.79 -72.38 26.29
C GLY A 385 35.59 -72.68 27.59
N PRO A 386 36.09 -73.91 27.84
CA PRO A 386 36.64 -74.32 29.14
C PRO A 386 38.03 -73.78 29.50
N ASN A 387 38.52 -72.73 28.85
CA ASN A 387 39.95 -72.35 28.86
C ASN A 387 40.20 -70.86 29.14
N ILE A 388 39.33 -70.21 29.91
CA ILE A 388 39.60 -68.87 30.42
C ILE A 388 40.24 -69.04 31.81
N GLY A 389 41.57 -69.00 31.87
CA GLY A 389 42.32 -68.99 33.12
C GLY A 389 41.92 -67.81 34.01
N GLU A 390 42.19 -67.86 35.32
CA GLU A 390 41.75 -66.83 36.29
C GLU A 390 42.17 -65.39 35.91
N ASP A 391 43.32 -65.19 35.25
CA ASP A 391 43.76 -63.90 34.68
C ASP A 391 42.81 -63.36 33.57
N SER A 392 42.16 -64.29 32.87
CA SER A 392 41.00 -64.15 32.00
C SER A 392 39.87 -63.29 32.55
N ALA A 393 39.37 -63.72 33.71
CA ALA A 393 38.18 -63.18 34.32
C ALA A 393 38.43 -61.78 34.90
N GLU A 394 39.60 -61.56 35.50
CA GLU A 394 39.99 -60.26 36.04
C GLU A 394 40.14 -59.22 34.92
N THR A 395 40.76 -59.59 33.80
CA THR A 395 40.88 -58.74 32.61
C THR A 395 39.51 -58.40 32.00
N ILE A 396 38.59 -59.37 31.94
CA ILE A 396 37.20 -59.15 31.47
C ILE A 396 36.47 -58.17 32.39
N THR A 397 36.67 -58.27 33.71
CA THR A 397 36.03 -57.39 34.69
C THR A 397 36.54 -55.95 34.56
N VAL A 398 37.84 -55.78 34.36
CA VAL A 398 38.45 -54.47 34.07
C VAL A 398 37.93 -53.89 32.75
N LEU A 399 37.83 -54.69 31.69
CA LEU A 399 37.28 -54.26 30.40
C LEU A 399 35.80 -53.86 30.50
N MET A 400 34.99 -54.58 31.28
CA MET A 400 33.60 -54.20 31.54
C MET A 400 33.51 -52.86 32.28
N ALA A 401 34.35 -52.66 33.30
CA ALA A 401 34.43 -51.38 34.01
C ALA A 401 34.87 -50.24 33.06
N GLN A 402 35.78 -50.51 32.14
CA GLN A 402 36.22 -49.52 31.16
C GLN A 402 35.14 -49.18 30.13
N ILE A 403 34.37 -50.16 29.66
CA ILE A 403 33.19 -49.94 28.80
C ILE A 403 32.14 -49.10 29.54
N GLN A 404 31.92 -49.37 30.82
CA GLN A 404 30.99 -48.61 31.66
C GLN A 404 31.41 -47.14 31.77
N ILE A 405 32.69 -46.87 32.08
CA ILE A 405 33.24 -45.52 32.15
C ILE A 405 33.10 -44.80 30.81
N CYS A 406 33.45 -45.46 29.70
CA CYS A 406 33.27 -44.90 28.36
C CYS A 406 31.81 -44.57 28.06
N ALA A 407 30.86 -45.43 28.47
CA ALA A 407 29.44 -45.18 28.28
C ALA A 407 28.94 -43.98 29.09
N GLU A 408 29.40 -43.83 30.33
CA GLU A 408 29.10 -42.68 31.18
C GLU A 408 29.69 -41.38 30.60
N ASP A 409 30.92 -41.43 30.07
CA ASP A 409 31.57 -40.30 29.41
C ASP A 409 30.84 -39.89 28.13
N PHE A 410 30.40 -40.84 27.30
CA PHE A 410 29.58 -40.54 26.11
C PHE A 410 28.24 -39.92 26.48
N GLU A 411 27.58 -40.41 27.52
CA GLU A 411 26.29 -39.86 27.94
C GLU A 411 26.43 -38.45 28.51
N LYS A 412 27.54 -38.18 29.22
CA LYS A 412 27.90 -36.85 29.67
C LYS A 412 28.20 -35.92 28.50
N GLU A 413 28.98 -36.37 27.52
CA GLU A 413 29.29 -35.63 26.28
C GLU A 413 28.02 -35.31 25.49
N ARG A 414 27.07 -36.24 25.43
CA ARG A 414 25.75 -36.05 24.81
C ARG A 414 24.93 -34.97 25.52
N LYS A 415 24.91 -34.98 26.86
CA LYS A 415 24.24 -33.94 27.67
C LYS A 415 24.90 -32.58 27.52
N ASP A 416 26.22 -32.53 27.44
CA ASP A 416 26.98 -31.30 27.23
C ASP A 416 26.72 -30.73 25.83
N ARG A 417 26.68 -31.58 24.80
CA ARG A 417 26.29 -31.19 23.44
C ARG A 417 24.86 -30.66 23.38
N ALA A 418 23.91 -31.32 24.06
CA ALA A 418 22.53 -30.84 24.11
C ALA A 418 22.40 -29.48 24.80
N ARG A 419 23.14 -29.26 25.91
CA ARG A 419 23.21 -27.97 26.59
C ARG A 419 23.81 -26.88 25.69
N ALA A 420 24.94 -27.17 25.04
CA ALA A 420 25.56 -26.24 24.11
C ALA A 420 24.62 -25.89 22.93
N GLN A 421 23.87 -26.86 22.40
CA GLN A 421 22.88 -26.60 21.36
C GLN A 421 21.73 -25.70 21.86
N SER A 422 21.24 -25.92 23.08
CA SER A 422 20.23 -25.05 23.71
C SER A 422 20.74 -23.62 23.89
N GLU A 423 21.98 -23.45 24.38
CA GLU A 423 22.60 -22.13 24.52
C GLU A 423 22.78 -21.45 23.16
N LEU A 424 23.16 -22.21 22.12
CA LEU A 424 23.30 -21.69 20.76
C LEU A 424 21.95 -21.24 20.19
N THR A 425 20.87 -21.98 20.46
CA THR A 425 19.51 -21.55 20.09
C THR A 425 19.09 -20.27 20.81
N ASP A 426 19.40 -20.14 22.10
CA ASP A 426 19.07 -18.95 22.90
C ASP A 426 19.85 -17.72 22.40
N VAL A 427 21.16 -17.88 22.14
CA VAL A 427 22.01 -16.80 21.60
C VAL A 427 21.54 -16.39 20.21
N ARG A 428 21.14 -17.34 19.34
CA ARG A 428 20.57 -17.02 18.02
C ARG A 428 19.27 -16.23 18.15
N ALA A 429 18.39 -16.60 19.09
CA ALA A 429 17.15 -15.86 19.34
C ALA A 429 17.42 -14.44 19.87
N GLN A 430 18.42 -14.26 20.75
CA GLN A 430 18.85 -12.94 21.23
C GLN A 430 19.46 -12.09 20.11
N LEU A 431 20.29 -12.69 19.25
CA LEU A 431 20.88 -12.01 18.09
C LEU A 431 19.78 -11.52 17.13
N GLU A 432 18.79 -12.36 16.87
CA GLU A 432 17.65 -12.02 16.01
C GLU A 432 16.81 -10.88 16.60
N LYS A 433 16.60 -10.88 17.91
CA LYS A 433 15.93 -9.77 18.60
C LYS A 433 16.72 -8.46 18.47
N SER A 434 18.03 -8.50 18.69
CA SER A 434 18.91 -7.33 18.55
C SER A 434 18.97 -6.81 17.12
N LYS A 435 18.97 -7.69 16.11
CA LYS A 435 18.87 -7.30 14.69
C LYS A 435 17.57 -6.57 14.40
N LYS A 436 16.43 -7.10 14.86
CA LYS A 436 15.12 -6.44 14.71
C LYS A 436 15.08 -5.08 15.38
N GLU A 437 15.71 -4.91 16.54
CA GLU A 437 15.83 -3.61 17.20
C GLU A 437 16.72 -2.64 16.41
N ALA A 438 17.87 -3.09 15.91
CA ALA A 438 18.75 -2.29 15.06
C ALA A 438 18.07 -1.84 13.77
N ASP A 439 17.31 -2.73 13.12
CA ASP A 439 16.55 -2.41 11.91
C ASP A 439 15.44 -1.39 12.19
N ARG A 440 14.74 -1.51 13.33
CA ARG A 440 13.77 -0.48 13.77
C ARG A 440 14.41 0.89 13.92
N TYR A 441 15.59 0.97 14.55
CA TYR A 441 16.33 2.23 14.66
C TYR A 441 16.77 2.76 13.29
N ARG A 442 17.28 1.90 12.41
CA ARG A 442 17.67 2.28 11.05
C ARG A 442 16.49 2.88 10.27
N VAL A 443 15.32 2.25 10.31
CA VAL A 443 14.11 2.77 9.68
C VAL A 443 13.72 4.12 10.29
N MET A 444 13.71 4.24 11.62
CA MET A 444 13.43 5.53 12.29
C MET A 444 14.38 6.65 11.84
N TYR A 445 15.68 6.38 11.72
CA TYR A 445 16.65 7.38 11.25
C TYR A 445 16.43 7.73 9.78
N GLN A 446 16.15 6.76 8.92
CA GLN A 446 15.83 7.01 7.51
C GLN A 446 14.55 7.85 7.36
N THR A 447 13.51 7.57 8.15
CA THR A 447 12.29 8.38 8.17
C THR A 447 12.57 9.81 8.64
N LYS A 448 13.40 10.01 9.67
CA LYS A 448 13.78 11.36 10.14
C LYS A 448 14.62 12.14 9.11
N ILE A 449 15.49 11.46 8.37
CA ILE A 449 16.33 12.10 7.32
C ILE A 449 15.48 12.45 6.10
N ASN A 450 14.48 11.63 5.76
CA ASN A 450 13.62 11.82 4.59
C ASN A 450 12.36 12.66 4.88
N GLN A 451 12.16 13.16 6.10
CA GLN A 451 11.14 14.18 6.34
C GLN A 451 11.54 15.47 5.60
N PRO A 452 10.69 16.00 4.70
CA PRO A 452 10.92 17.29 4.09
C PRO A 452 11.11 18.32 5.20
N ARG A 453 12.24 19.05 5.19
CA ARG A 453 12.38 20.28 5.98
C ARG A 453 11.45 21.31 5.36
N ASP A 454 10.17 21.22 5.66
CA ASP A 454 9.24 22.29 5.37
C ASP A 454 9.57 23.48 6.28
N LEU A 455 9.92 24.59 5.62
CA LEU A 455 9.83 25.96 6.10
C LEU A 455 10.73 26.35 7.28
N TYR A 456 12.01 26.61 6.97
CA TYR A 456 12.71 27.73 7.62
C TYR A 456 12.85 28.87 6.61
N GLN A 457 11.93 29.83 6.68
CA GLN A 457 12.13 31.15 6.08
C GLN A 457 13.33 31.83 6.76
N PRO A 458 14.31 32.35 6.02
CA PRO A 458 15.31 33.23 6.57
C PRO A 458 14.71 34.64 6.70
N THR A 459 14.21 34.99 7.88
CA THR A 459 14.04 36.40 8.25
C THR A 459 15.43 37.03 8.38
N ALA A 460 15.82 37.74 7.33
CA ALA A 460 16.89 38.71 7.36
C ALA A 460 16.55 39.80 8.38
N PHE A 461 17.25 39.80 9.50
CA PHE A 461 17.45 41.00 10.30
C PHE A 461 18.83 40.95 10.93
N ILE A 462 19.77 41.63 10.27
CA ILE A 462 21.08 41.97 10.80
C ILE A 462 20.92 43.25 11.61
N PRO A 463 21.35 43.28 12.88
CA PRO A 463 21.96 44.47 13.42
C PRO A 463 23.42 44.20 13.72
N ALA A 464 24.27 45.01 13.11
CA ALA A 464 25.69 45.09 13.40
C ALA A 464 25.92 45.48 14.87
N VAL A 465 26.69 44.67 15.59
CA VAL A 465 27.43 45.13 16.77
C VAL A 465 28.84 44.54 16.69
N GLN A 466 29.79 45.47 16.74
CA GLN A 466 31.23 45.27 16.69
C GLN A 466 31.78 44.64 17.98
N SER A 467 32.96 44.04 17.81
CA SER A 467 34.08 44.01 18.75
C SER A 467 34.06 43.04 19.94
N ASN A 468 35.23 42.40 20.12
CA ASN A 468 35.72 41.71 21.31
C ASN A 468 34.94 40.43 21.66
N VAL A 469 35.53 39.24 21.70
CA VAL A 469 36.62 38.85 22.58
C VAL A 469 37.31 37.61 21.96
N GLU A 470 38.39 37.86 21.23
CA GLU A 470 39.38 36.85 20.86
C GLU A 470 40.54 36.95 21.87
N ALA A 471 40.25 36.72 23.16
CA ALA A 471 41.24 36.75 24.24
C ALA A 471 40.64 36.25 25.57
N GLN A 472 40.17 34.99 25.66
CA GLN A 472 39.89 34.41 27.00
C GLN A 472 39.75 32.88 27.13
N LEU A 473 40.33 32.07 26.24
CA LEU A 473 40.40 30.60 26.47
C LEU A 473 41.79 29.97 26.31
N ALA A 474 42.82 30.76 26.02
CA ALA A 474 44.21 30.32 26.08
C ALA A 474 44.81 30.60 27.46
N SER A 475 44.29 30.00 28.53
CA SER A 475 44.94 29.88 29.85
C SER A 475 44.06 29.13 30.86
N ARG A 476 44.06 27.79 30.82
CA ARG A 476 43.96 27.00 32.05
C ARG A 476 44.51 25.60 31.79
N GLY A 477 45.61 25.32 32.48
CA GLY A 477 46.47 24.19 32.22
C GLY A 477 45.93 22.84 32.65
N HIS A 478 46.69 21.83 32.23
CA HIS A 478 47.05 20.63 32.96
C HIS A 478 46.06 20.14 34.01
N ARG A 479 45.33 19.08 33.64
CA ARG A 479 45.18 17.93 34.52
C ARG A 479 45.12 16.66 33.70
N GLU A 480 45.88 15.69 34.19
CA GLU A 480 46.01 14.32 33.72
C GLU A 480 44.64 13.73 33.37
N ARG A 481 44.54 13.07 32.21
CA ARG A 481 43.48 12.11 31.98
C ARG A 481 44.09 10.87 31.32
N GLU A 482 44.11 9.83 32.13
CA GLU A 482 44.54 8.48 31.85
C GLU A 482 43.97 7.96 30.52
N GLU A 483 44.87 7.43 29.69
CA GLU A 483 44.55 6.56 28.57
C GLU A 483 43.95 5.26 29.12
N LEU A 484 42.62 5.12 29.00
CA LEU A 484 41.95 3.83 29.09
C LEU A 484 41.89 3.23 27.69
N VAL A 485 42.93 2.46 27.38
CA VAL A 485 42.95 1.47 26.29
C VAL A 485 41.94 0.38 26.66
N ILE A 486 40.78 0.37 26.01
CA ILE A 486 39.84 -0.76 26.07
C ILE A 486 40.16 -1.65 24.87
N ASP A 487 40.97 -2.68 25.13
CA ASP A 487 41.11 -3.86 24.27
C ASP A 487 39.80 -4.66 24.33
N GLY A 488 39.00 -4.56 23.27
CA GLY A 488 37.84 -5.41 23.04
C GLY A 488 37.98 -6.15 21.70
N PRO A 489 38.21 -7.47 21.68
CA PRO A 489 38.25 -8.24 20.45
C PRO A 489 36.82 -8.61 20.02
N GLY A 490 36.49 -8.44 18.74
CA GLY A 490 35.37 -9.16 18.12
C GLY A 490 34.30 -8.31 17.44
N SER A 491 34.67 -7.53 16.44
CA SER A 491 33.72 -7.13 15.38
C SER A 491 33.66 -8.26 14.35
N LEU A 492 32.70 -9.17 14.51
CA LEU A 492 32.35 -10.17 13.49
C LEU A 492 31.75 -9.44 12.28
N ASN A 493 32.59 -9.21 11.27
CA ASN A 493 32.16 -8.87 9.92
C ASN A 493 31.56 -10.14 9.29
N LEU A 494 30.24 -10.18 9.24
CA LEU A 494 29.47 -11.20 8.53
C LEU A 494 29.26 -10.71 7.10
N LYS A 495 30.17 -11.06 6.19
CA LYS A 495 29.93 -11.04 4.74
C LYS A 495 30.63 -12.24 4.11
N ASP A 496 29.97 -12.78 3.09
CA ASP A 496 30.43 -13.79 2.13
C ASP A 496 29.91 -15.22 2.38
N TYR A 497 28.62 -15.41 2.09
CA TYR A 497 28.17 -16.56 1.30
C TYR A 497 27.61 -16.02 -0.02
N GLU A 498 28.43 -16.07 -1.07
CA GLU A 498 27.95 -16.11 -2.45
C GLU A 498 27.71 -17.57 -2.81
N ILE A 499 26.43 -17.92 -3.05
CA ILE A 499 26.07 -19.04 -3.90
C ILE A 499 25.60 -18.42 -5.22
N LEU A 500 26.29 -18.81 -6.29
CA LEU A 500 25.95 -18.57 -7.69
C LEU A 500 24.60 -19.21 -8.03
N ASP A 501 23.67 -18.49 -8.67
CA ASP A 501 23.38 -18.59 -10.11
C ASP A 501 22.32 -17.55 -10.55
N PRO A 502 21.97 -17.37 -11.85
CA PRO A 502 21.85 -16.05 -12.46
C PRO A 502 20.39 -15.73 -12.86
N SER A 503 20.19 -14.54 -13.42
CA SER A 503 18.99 -14.11 -14.14
C SER A 503 17.78 -13.67 -13.28
N SER A 504 17.76 -12.37 -12.95
CA SER A 504 16.65 -11.52 -13.40
C SER A 504 16.99 -10.04 -13.22
N LYS A 505 16.75 -9.29 -14.29
CA LYS A 505 16.47 -7.87 -14.21
C LYS A 505 15.14 -7.72 -13.47
N ASP A 506 15.07 -6.86 -12.46
CA ASP A 506 14.09 -5.78 -12.42
C ASP A 506 14.29 -4.86 -11.21
N VAL A 507 14.04 -3.59 -11.48
CA VAL A 507 14.22 -2.44 -10.62
C VAL A 507 12.96 -2.30 -9.75
N TYR A 508 13.11 -2.28 -8.42
CA TYR A 508 12.04 -1.82 -7.52
C TYR A 508 12.52 -0.66 -6.65
N GLN A 509 11.91 0.50 -6.88
CA GLN A 509 11.77 1.59 -5.93
C GLN A 509 10.65 1.23 -4.94
N SER A 510 10.96 1.19 -3.65
CA SER A 510 9.95 1.03 -2.61
C SER A 510 9.67 2.37 -1.93
N LEU A 511 8.43 2.86 -2.07
CA LEU A 511 7.89 3.98 -1.29
C LEU A 511 7.26 3.45 0.02
N PRO A 512 7.24 4.24 1.11
CA PRO A 512 6.78 3.79 2.41
C PRO A 512 5.25 3.91 2.58
N VAL A 513 4.65 2.85 3.14
CA VAL A 513 3.25 2.81 3.60
C VAL A 513 3.18 3.24 5.08
N PRO A 514 2.22 4.09 5.50
CA PRO A 514 2.10 4.55 6.87
C PRO A 514 1.36 3.53 7.76
N VAL A 515 1.89 3.30 8.96
CA VAL A 515 1.24 2.53 10.03
C VAL A 515 0.48 3.49 10.95
N PRO A 516 -0.79 3.26 11.34
CA PRO A 516 -1.50 4.11 12.27
C PRO A 516 -1.08 3.86 13.72
N ASP A 517 -0.73 4.94 14.41
CA ASP A 517 -0.46 5.02 15.84
C ASP A 517 -1.67 4.61 16.69
N LYS A 518 -1.43 3.80 17.73
CA LYS A 518 -2.40 3.49 18.78
C LYS A 518 -1.76 3.62 20.16
N ARG A 519 -1.84 4.82 20.75
CA ARG A 519 -1.83 5.15 22.19
C ARG A 519 -2.54 6.50 22.32
N SER A 520 -3.45 6.80 23.27
CA SER A 520 -3.81 6.15 24.52
C SER A 520 -4.89 6.95 25.27
N PHE A 521 -5.56 6.29 26.24
CA PHE A 521 -6.30 6.82 27.40
C PHE A 521 -7.62 7.60 27.17
N LEU A 522 -8.69 7.13 27.81
CA LEU A 522 -9.21 7.79 29.02
C LEU A 522 -10.15 6.88 29.84
N LYS A 523 -10.07 7.11 31.15
CA LYS A 523 -10.71 6.42 32.27
C LYS A 523 -12.22 6.72 32.31
N SER A 524 -13.05 5.71 32.56
CA SER A 524 -14.45 5.89 32.94
C SER A 524 -14.60 5.69 34.46
N LYS A 525 -15.01 6.74 35.18
CA LYS A 525 -15.53 6.65 36.54
C LYS A 525 -17.00 6.24 36.48
N SER A 526 -17.40 5.31 37.32
CA SER A 526 -18.76 4.82 37.54
C SER A 526 -19.44 5.57 38.69
N VAL A 527 -20.70 5.99 38.54
CA VAL A 527 -21.77 5.98 39.58
C VAL A 527 -23.17 6.15 38.91
N PRO A 528 -24.33 5.94 39.58
CA PRO A 528 -25.24 4.85 39.22
C PRO A 528 -26.66 5.32 38.82
N GLY A 529 -27.46 4.36 38.35
CA GLY A 529 -28.76 4.60 37.75
C GLY A 529 -29.85 5.20 38.63
N ARG A 530 -30.86 5.79 37.96
CA ARG A 530 -32.20 6.02 38.50
C ARG A 530 -33.26 5.95 37.39
N LYS A 531 -34.40 5.37 37.75
CA LYS A 531 -35.53 4.96 36.92
C LYS A 531 -36.38 6.14 36.38
N GLN A 532 -36.97 5.87 35.19
CA GLN A 532 -38.29 6.29 34.69
C GLN A 532 -38.64 7.79 34.62
N SER A 533 -38.83 8.30 33.40
CA SER A 533 -40.11 8.89 32.95
C SER A 533 -40.06 9.30 31.47
N THR A 534 -41.14 8.98 30.77
CA THR A 534 -41.52 9.43 29.44
C THR A 534 -41.66 10.96 29.36
N GLU A 535 -40.90 11.62 28.50
CA GLU A 535 -41.24 12.91 27.88
C GLU A 535 -40.22 13.26 26.78
N ARG A 536 -40.69 13.94 25.74
CA ARG A 536 -39.99 14.22 24.47
C ARG A 536 -38.54 14.68 24.70
N ALA A 537 -37.58 13.89 24.24
CA ALA A 537 -36.18 14.23 24.29
C ALA A 537 -35.89 15.36 23.30
N ASN A 538 -35.77 16.58 23.82
CA ASN A 538 -35.03 17.64 23.15
C ASN A 538 -33.57 17.15 23.03
N GLU A 539 -33.08 17.03 21.80
CA GLU A 539 -31.68 16.71 21.54
C GLU A 539 -30.79 17.77 22.19
N VAL A 540 -30.12 17.39 23.27
CA VAL A 540 -29.15 18.24 23.95
C VAL A 540 -27.88 18.23 23.10
N LEU A 541 -27.46 19.42 22.66
CA LEU A 541 -26.31 19.61 21.80
C LEU A 541 -25.11 20.04 22.66
N CYS A 542 -23.96 19.39 22.50
CA CYS A 542 -22.79 19.63 23.34
C CYS A 542 -21.71 20.42 22.60
N CYS A 543 -21.01 21.33 23.28
CA CYS A 543 -19.84 22.01 22.73
C CYS A 543 -18.67 21.05 22.55
N PRO A 544 -18.11 20.91 21.33
CA PRO A 544 -17.00 19.97 21.10
C PRO A 544 -15.70 20.37 21.80
N LYS A 545 -15.55 21.63 22.21
CA LYS A 545 -14.33 22.13 22.88
C LYS A 545 -14.33 21.86 24.39
N CYS A 546 -15.42 22.18 25.09
CA CYS A 546 -15.49 22.08 26.55
C CYS A 546 -16.53 21.06 27.07
N SER A 547 -17.23 20.37 26.17
CA SER A 547 -18.28 19.38 26.47
C SER A 547 -19.45 19.90 27.30
N LYS A 548 -19.73 21.21 27.25
CA LYS A 548 -20.87 21.82 27.93
C LYS A 548 -22.15 21.63 27.12
N ASP A 549 -23.24 21.32 27.81
CA ASP A 549 -24.55 20.99 27.22
C ASP A 549 -25.41 22.22 26.94
N PHE A 550 -26.07 22.24 25.79
CA PHE A 550 -26.96 23.32 25.36
C PHE A 550 -28.28 22.74 24.82
N ALA A 551 -29.40 23.31 25.26
CA ALA A 551 -30.73 22.89 24.85
C ALA A 551 -31.19 23.51 23.51
N GLU A 552 -30.48 24.52 23.01
CA GLU A 552 -30.81 25.24 21.78
C GLU A 552 -29.55 25.42 20.93
N GLY A 553 -29.64 25.09 19.63
CA GLY A 553 -28.50 25.14 18.70
C GLY A 553 -27.86 26.52 18.56
N GLN A 554 -28.65 27.60 18.68
CA GLN A 554 -28.11 28.96 18.57
C GLN A 554 -27.16 29.30 19.73
N LYS A 555 -27.50 28.90 20.97
CA LYS A 555 -26.66 29.12 22.15
C LYS A 555 -25.38 28.30 22.13
N LEU A 556 -25.42 27.12 21.50
CA LEU A 556 -24.24 26.31 21.26
C LEU A 556 -23.28 27.01 20.29
N LEU A 557 -23.78 27.57 19.20
CA LEU A 557 -22.95 28.26 18.20
C LEU A 557 -22.27 29.50 18.79
N ASP A 558 -23.01 30.34 19.49
CA ASP A 558 -22.45 31.53 20.17
C ASP A 558 -21.37 31.15 21.21
N HIS A 559 -21.56 30.00 21.87
CA HIS A 559 -20.57 29.49 22.81
C HIS A 559 -19.33 28.91 22.10
N ILE A 560 -19.47 28.19 20.99
CA ILE A 560 -18.34 27.64 20.22
C ILE A 560 -17.39 28.75 19.75
N GLU A 561 -17.94 29.90 19.38
CA GLU A 561 -17.17 31.08 18.94
C GLU A 561 -16.35 31.72 20.07
N THR A 562 -16.85 31.65 21.31
CA THR A 562 -16.21 32.27 22.48
C THR A 562 -15.47 31.28 23.39
N CYS A 563 -15.61 29.98 23.14
CA CYS A 563 -14.99 28.93 23.94
C CYS A 563 -13.49 28.82 23.64
N VAL A 564 -12.69 29.15 24.66
CA VAL A 564 -11.23 28.94 24.75
C VAL A 564 -11.02 27.71 25.65
N GLU A 565 -10.17 26.77 25.22
CA GLU A 565 -9.93 25.47 25.88
C GLU A 565 -9.56 25.56 27.36
#